data_AF-A0A553RFF4-F1
#
_entry.id   AF-A0A553RFF4-F1
#
_cell.length_a   1.000
_cell.length_b   1.000
_cell.length_c   1.000
_cell.angle_alpha   90.00
_cell.angle_beta   90.00
_cell.angle_gamma   90.00
#
_symmetry.space_group_name_H-M   'P 1'
#
loop_
_entity.id
_entity.type
_entity.pdbx_description
1 polymer ?
#
loop_
_entity_poly.entity_id
_entity_poly.type
_entity_poly.pdbx_seq_one_letter_code
_entity_poly.pdbx_strand_id
1 'polypeptide(L)'
;MAVRLKKQAKDAVKIIGCGSALFMGYLTASGDESFYANTLMPVLQRLVGAETAHVMAVRLIALGFVPHNSYKDSSFLEVNVMGRKFLNPVGMAAGFDKHGEAVDGLFRLGFGFVEVGTVTPKAQDGNPKPRVFRLESDQAVIN
;
A
#
# COMPACT_ATOMS: atom_id res chain seq x y z
N MET A 1 -36.83 -14.24 -29.63
CA MET A 1 -35.46 -13.71 -29.92
C MET A 1 -34.97 -12.71 -28.86
N ALA A 2 -35.73 -11.64 -28.54
CA ALA A 2 -35.32 -10.60 -27.56
C ALA A 2 -35.06 -11.10 -26.11
N VAL A 3 -35.83 -12.08 -25.63
CA VAL A 3 -35.64 -12.66 -24.28
C VAL A 3 -34.30 -13.40 -24.15
N ARG A 4 -33.88 -14.11 -25.21
CA ARG A 4 -32.61 -14.84 -25.26
C ARG A 4 -31.41 -13.88 -25.30
N LEU A 5 -31.51 -12.80 -26.09
CA LEU A 5 -30.50 -11.73 -26.15
C LEU A 5 -30.33 -11.02 -24.80
N LYS A 6 -31.43 -10.67 -24.11
CA LYS A 6 -31.36 -10.09 -22.75
C LYS A 6 -30.69 -11.03 -21.75
N LYS A 7 -30.91 -12.34 -21.86
CA LYS A 7 -30.26 -13.34 -21.00
C LYS A 7 -28.76 -13.43 -21.30
N GLN A 8 -28.38 -13.54 -22.57
CA GLN A 8 -26.97 -13.58 -23.00
C GLN A 8 -26.20 -12.32 -22.59
N ALA A 9 -26.81 -11.13 -22.68
CA ALA A 9 -26.20 -9.90 -22.21
C ALA A 9 -25.96 -9.90 -20.70
N LYS A 10 -26.93 -10.37 -19.90
CA LYS A 10 -26.76 -10.51 -18.45
C LYS A 10 -25.66 -11.50 -18.08
N ASP A 11 -25.58 -12.63 -18.78
CA ASP A 11 -24.56 -13.65 -18.55
C ASP A 11 -23.17 -13.12 -18.94
N ALA A 12 -23.05 -12.38 -20.06
CA ALA A 12 -21.81 -11.74 -20.47
C ALA A 12 -21.32 -10.70 -19.44
N VAL A 13 -22.20 -9.83 -18.95
CA VAL A 13 -21.86 -8.83 -17.91
C VAL A 13 -21.35 -9.51 -16.65
N LYS A 14 -21.97 -10.63 -16.23
CA LYS A 14 -21.51 -11.40 -15.07
C LYS A 14 -20.13 -12.00 -15.30
N ILE A 15 -19.90 -12.63 -16.44
CA ILE A 15 -18.62 -13.30 -16.75
C ILE A 15 -17.49 -12.27 -16.83
N ILE A 16 -17.71 -11.17 -17.56
CA ILE A 16 -16.72 -10.10 -17.70
C ILE A 16 -16.45 -9.47 -16.33
N GLY A 17 -17.49 -9.13 -15.57
CA GLY A 17 -17.35 -8.54 -14.24
C GLY A 17 -16.55 -9.41 -13.26
N CYS A 18 -16.89 -10.70 -13.17
CA CYS A 18 -16.17 -11.64 -12.32
C CYS A 18 -14.73 -11.85 -12.79
N GLY A 19 -14.51 -11.99 -14.11
CA GLY A 19 -13.17 -12.13 -14.69
C GLY A 19 -12.29 -10.92 -14.40
N SER A 20 -12.81 -9.71 -14.60
CA SER A 20 -12.09 -8.46 -14.29
C SER A 20 -11.79 -8.34 -12.79
N ALA A 21 -12.74 -8.67 -11.91
CA ALA A 21 -12.53 -8.61 -10.47
C ALA A 21 -11.43 -9.58 -10.01
N LEU A 22 -11.45 -10.82 -10.52
CA LEU A 22 -10.41 -11.81 -10.23
C LEU A 22 -9.04 -11.36 -10.75
N PHE A 23 -8.99 -10.83 -11.97
CA PHE A 23 -7.75 -10.36 -12.59
C PHE A 23 -7.16 -9.16 -11.82
N MET A 24 -7.96 -8.16 -11.46
CA MET A 24 -7.51 -7.05 -10.62
C MET A 24 -7.07 -7.51 -9.24
N GLY A 25 -7.79 -8.48 -8.64
CA GLY A 25 -7.41 -9.10 -7.38
C GLY A 25 -6.05 -9.81 -7.48
N TYR A 26 -5.81 -10.53 -8.58
CA TYR A 26 -4.51 -11.13 -8.87
C TYR A 26 -3.40 -10.09 -9.02
N LEU A 27 -3.60 -9.03 -9.83
CA LEU A 27 -2.61 -7.96 -10.00
C LEU A 27 -2.28 -7.24 -8.69
N THR A 28 -3.29 -7.05 -7.84
CA THR A 28 -3.12 -6.51 -6.49
C THR A 28 -2.27 -7.46 -5.64
N ALA A 29 -2.61 -8.75 -5.61
CA ALA A 29 -1.92 -9.74 -4.80
C ALA A 29 -0.48 -10.03 -5.30
N SER A 30 -0.24 -9.95 -6.60
CA SER A 30 1.08 -10.15 -7.22
C SER A 30 1.98 -8.93 -7.11
N GLY A 31 1.46 -7.78 -6.70
CA GLY A 31 2.23 -6.54 -6.60
C GLY A 31 2.61 -5.94 -7.96
N ASP A 32 1.74 -6.03 -8.98
CA ASP A 32 2.05 -5.49 -10.31
C ASP A 32 2.20 -3.95 -10.27
N GLU A 33 3.43 -3.47 -10.44
CA GLU A 33 3.78 -2.06 -10.27
C GLU A 33 2.98 -1.14 -11.22
N SER A 34 2.78 -1.58 -12.46
CA SER A 34 2.07 -0.80 -13.48
C SER A 34 0.59 -0.65 -13.13
N PHE A 35 -0.04 -1.72 -12.63
CA PHE A 35 -1.43 -1.69 -12.17
C PHE A 35 -1.59 -0.80 -10.93
N TYR A 36 -0.68 -0.92 -9.95
CA TYR A 36 -0.67 -0.06 -8.77
C TYR A 36 -0.55 1.41 -9.15
N ALA A 37 0.46 1.77 -9.95
CA ALA A 37 0.77 3.15 -10.30
C ALA A 37 -0.30 3.80 -11.21
N ASN A 38 -0.79 3.07 -12.22
CA ASN A 38 -1.61 3.67 -13.27
C ASN A 38 -3.11 3.49 -13.06
N THR A 39 -3.54 2.54 -12.22
CA THR A 39 -4.96 2.20 -12.06
C THR A 39 -5.41 2.20 -10.61
N LEU A 40 -4.84 1.33 -9.77
CA LEU A 40 -5.35 1.11 -8.41
C LEU A 40 -5.15 2.35 -7.52
N MET A 41 -3.93 2.89 -7.43
CA MET A 41 -3.64 4.02 -6.54
C MET A 41 -4.37 5.30 -6.96
N PRO A 42 -4.43 5.70 -8.25
CA PRO A 42 -5.20 6.87 -8.67
C PRO A 42 -6.70 6.77 -8.34
N VAL A 43 -7.30 5.58 -8.50
CA VAL A 43 -8.70 5.34 -8.12
C VAL A 43 -8.89 5.47 -6.61
N LEU A 44 -8.03 4.82 -5.81
CA LEU A 44 -8.13 4.89 -4.35
C LEU A 44 -7.91 6.31 -3.81
N GLN A 45 -6.97 7.07 -4.37
CA GLN A 45 -6.69 8.45 -3.98
C GLN A 45 -7.90 9.37 -4.19
N ARG A 46 -8.67 9.16 -5.26
CA ARG A 46 -9.91 9.90 -5.55
C ARG A 46 -11.07 9.54 -4.62
N LEU A 47 -11.11 8.30 -4.14
CA LEU A 47 -12.20 7.78 -3.31
C LEU A 47 -11.95 7.99 -1.81
N VAL A 48 -10.70 8.04 -1.37
CA VAL A 48 -10.32 8.01 0.04
C VAL A 48 -9.40 9.18 0.40
N GLY A 49 -9.78 9.93 1.45
CA GLY A 49 -8.97 11.03 1.99
C GLY A 49 -7.59 10.57 2.49
N ALA A 50 -6.62 11.49 2.51
CA ALA A 50 -5.21 11.20 2.79
C ALA A 50 -4.97 10.46 4.12
N GLU A 51 -5.51 11.00 5.22
CA GLU A 51 -5.31 10.40 6.54
C GLU A 51 -6.04 9.05 6.68
N THR A 52 -7.25 8.91 6.12
CA THR A 52 -7.98 7.64 6.12
C THR A 52 -7.23 6.57 5.33
N ALA A 53 -6.70 6.92 4.15
CA ALA A 53 -5.90 6.01 3.34
C ALA A 53 -4.64 5.54 4.08
N HIS A 54 -3.98 6.45 4.80
CA HIS A 54 -2.83 6.11 5.63
C HIS A 54 -3.19 5.11 6.74
N VAL A 55 -4.24 5.36 7.51
CA VAL A 55 -4.70 4.44 8.58
C VAL A 55 -5.08 3.08 8.00
N MET A 56 -5.75 3.05 6.84
CA MET A 56 -6.09 1.80 6.16
C MET A 56 -4.83 1.04 5.71
N ALA A 57 -3.84 1.73 5.15
CA ALA A 57 -2.59 1.11 4.71
C ALA A 57 -1.85 0.47 5.89
N VAL A 58 -1.67 1.21 7.00
CA VAL A 58 -1.01 0.67 8.22
C VAL A 58 -1.74 -0.57 8.73
N ARG A 59 -3.08 -0.52 8.81
CA ARG A 59 -3.88 -1.68 9.27
C ARG A 59 -3.78 -2.89 8.35
N LEU A 60 -3.85 -2.69 7.04
CA LEU A 60 -3.73 -3.79 6.08
C LEU A 60 -2.34 -4.43 6.16
N ILE A 61 -1.29 -3.62 6.25
CA ILE A 61 0.09 -4.09 6.40
C ILE A 61 0.27 -4.85 7.73
N ALA A 62 -0.26 -4.32 8.83
CA ALA A 62 -0.26 -4.97 10.15
C ALA A 62 -0.94 -6.35 10.13
N LEU A 63 -2.05 -6.48 9.39
CA LEU A 63 -2.75 -7.74 9.19
C LEU A 63 -2.03 -8.68 8.19
N GLY A 64 -0.92 -8.24 7.58
CA GLY A 64 -0.17 -9.00 6.59
C GLY A 64 -0.82 -9.03 5.20
N PHE A 65 -1.82 -8.17 4.94
CA PHE A 65 -2.38 -7.94 3.60
C PHE A 65 -1.44 -7.05 2.80
N VAL A 66 -0.32 -7.62 2.41
CA VAL A 66 0.70 -7.02 1.54
C VAL A 66 0.82 -7.83 0.25
N PRO A 67 1.14 -7.20 -0.89
CA PRO A 67 1.43 -7.92 -2.12
C PRO A 67 2.59 -8.91 -1.90
N HIS A 68 2.60 -9.97 -2.69
CA HIS A 68 3.69 -10.93 -2.66
C HIS A 68 4.96 -10.29 -3.22
N ASN A 69 5.98 -10.13 -2.38
CA ASN A 69 7.30 -9.73 -2.82
C ASN A 69 8.12 -10.96 -3.21
N SER A 70 8.41 -11.11 -4.51
CA SER A 70 9.26 -12.18 -5.04
C SER A 70 10.72 -11.75 -5.26
N TYR A 71 11.02 -10.46 -5.07
CA TYR A 71 12.37 -9.93 -5.18
C TYR A 71 13.25 -10.52 -4.07
N LYS A 72 14.45 -10.96 -4.45
CA LYS A 72 15.46 -11.45 -3.52
C LYS A 72 16.61 -10.47 -3.50
N ASP A 73 16.88 -9.92 -2.32
CA ASP A 73 18.00 -9.01 -2.11
C ASP A 73 19.31 -9.68 -2.52
N SER A 74 20.04 -9.03 -3.42
CA SER A 74 21.39 -9.43 -3.77
C SER A 74 22.36 -9.08 -2.65
N SER A 75 23.41 -9.87 -2.45
CA SER A 75 24.49 -9.55 -1.52
C SER A 75 25.19 -8.22 -1.85
N PHE A 76 25.06 -7.69 -3.07
CA PHE A 76 25.56 -6.37 -3.45
C PHE A 76 24.82 -5.21 -2.77
N LEU A 77 23.60 -5.42 -2.27
CA LEU A 77 22.82 -4.39 -1.57
C LEU A 77 23.13 -4.35 -0.07
N GLU A 78 23.89 -5.32 0.44
CA GLU A 78 24.17 -5.40 1.87
C GLU A 78 25.02 -4.22 2.34
N VAL A 79 24.60 -3.59 3.44
CA VAL A 79 25.32 -2.46 4.05
C VAL A 79 25.57 -2.72 5.51
N ASN A 80 26.79 -2.44 5.97
CA ASN A 80 27.17 -2.45 7.37
C ASN A 80 27.36 -1.02 7.88
N VAL A 81 26.48 -0.57 8.77
CA VAL A 81 26.52 0.78 9.35
C VAL A 81 26.00 0.74 10.79
N MET A 82 26.54 1.60 11.67
CA MET A 82 26.20 1.61 13.11
C MET A 82 26.37 0.24 13.81
N GLY A 83 27.32 -0.58 13.36
CA GLY A 83 27.52 -1.94 13.90
C GLY A 83 26.36 -2.91 13.59
N ARG A 84 25.50 -2.57 12.63
CA ARG A 84 24.39 -3.39 12.15
C ARG A 84 24.56 -3.69 10.67
N LYS A 85 24.10 -4.88 10.28
CA LYS A 85 24.04 -5.35 8.91
C LYS A 85 22.60 -5.20 8.42
N PHE A 86 22.44 -4.52 7.29
CA PHE A 86 21.17 -4.34 6.57
C PHE A 86 21.23 -5.14 5.27
N LEU A 87 20.18 -5.92 4.97
CA LEU A 87 20.13 -6.76 3.76
C LEU A 87 20.07 -5.92 2.48
N ASN A 88 19.40 -4.78 2.57
CA ASN A 88 19.35 -3.76 1.53
C ASN A 88 19.31 -2.36 2.18
N PRO A 89 19.65 -1.28 1.45
CA PRO A 89 19.75 0.07 2.00
C PRO A 89 18.43 0.85 1.95
N VAL A 90 17.31 0.22 1.62
CA VAL A 90 16.01 0.89 1.44
C VAL A 90 15.17 0.71 2.71
N GLY A 91 14.82 1.82 3.36
CA GLY A 91 14.06 1.81 4.61
C GLY A 91 12.72 2.52 4.53
N MET A 92 11.80 2.11 5.40
CA MET A 92 10.58 2.86 5.66
C MET A 92 10.87 3.97 6.68
N ALA A 93 10.61 5.21 6.28
CA ALA A 93 10.87 6.38 7.12
C ALA A 93 9.87 6.51 8.29
N ALA A 94 10.30 7.21 9.34
CA ALA A 94 9.42 7.63 10.42
C ALA A 94 8.23 8.45 9.91
N GLY A 95 7.15 8.40 10.67
CA GLY A 95 5.89 9.04 10.34
C GLY A 95 4.91 8.12 9.63
N PHE A 96 5.37 7.03 9.00
CA PHE A 96 4.50 5.99 8.45
C PHE A 96 3.92 5.09 9.56
N ASP A 97 4.77 4.30 10.23
CA ASP A 97 4.34 3.50 11.38
C ASP A 97 4.60 4.28 12.68
N LYS A 98 3.65 5.13 13.08
CA LYS A 98 3.81 6.01 14.25
C LYS A 98 3.80 5.26 15.59
N HIS A 99 3.27 4.04 15.61
CA HIS A 99 2.93 3.32 16.83
C HIS A 99 3.51 1.90 16.88
N GLY A 100 4.26 1.47 15.86
CA GLY A 100 4.85 0.14 15.78
C GLY A 100 3.84 -0.95 15.43
N GLU A 101 2.77 -0.60 14.72
CA GLU A 101 1.65 -1.50 14.40
C GLU A 101 1.96 -2.43 13.22
N ALA A 102 2.86 -2.04 12.32
CA ALA A 102 2.99 -2.63 10.99
C ALA A 102 4.43 -3.09 10.67
N VAL A 103 5.34 -3.08 11.64
CA VAL A 103 6.78 -3.40 11.47
C VAL A 103 7.03 -4.68 10.68
N ASP A 104 6.43 -5.80 11.09
CA ASP A 104 6.63 -7.09 10.41
C ASP A 104 6.10 -7.08 8.97
N GLY A 105 4.95 -6.44 8.75
CA GLY A 105 4.37 -6.29 7.41
C GLY A 105 5.24 -5.40 6.49
N LEU A 106 5.88 -4.38 7.05
CA LEU A 106 6.83 -3.53 6.33
C LEU A 106 8.09 -4.31 5.92
N PHE A 107 8.64 -5.15 6.81
CA PHE A 107 9.72 -6.06 6.40
C PHE A 107 9.29 -7.04 5.31
N ARG A 108 8.05 -7.55 5.38
CA ARG A 108 7.49 -8.42 4.32
C ARG A 108 7.30 -7.72 2.98
N LEU A 109 7.16 -6.40 2.97
CA LEU A 109 7.16 -5.59 1.73
C LEU A 109 8.56 -5.47 1.11
N GLY A 110 9.63 -5.79 1.85
CA GLY A 110 11.01 -5.79 1.35
C GLY A 110 11.90 -4.67 1.88
N PHE A 111 11.44 -3.86 2.82
CA PHE A 111 12.30 -2.84 3.44
C PHE A 111 13.42 -3.50 4.23
N GLY A 112 14.66 -3.05 4.03
CA GLY A 112 15.83 -3.50 4.78
C GLY A 112 15.84 -2.99 6.22
N PHE A 113 15.12 -1.91 6.51
CA PHE A 113 14.89 -1.38 7.85
C PHE A 113 13.59 -0.58 7.97
N VAL A 114 13.09 -0.44 9.19
CA VAL A 114 11.87 0.30 9.50
C VAL A 114 12.14 1.27 10.65
N GLU A 115 11.80 2.53 10.46
CA GLU A 115 11.88 3.56 11.49
C GLU A 115 10.48 3.88 12.03
N VAL A 116 10.21 3.48 13.27
CA VAL A 116 8.92 3.72 13.95
C VAL A 116 8.88 5.13 14.55
N GLY A 117 7.70 5.76 14.50
CA GLY A 117 7.41 6.97 15.28
C GLY A 117 6.95 8.15 14.41
N THR A 118 7.07 9.39 14.89
CA THR A 118 7.67 9.79 16.19
C THR A 118 6.77 9.45 17.37
N VAL A 119 7.35 8.87 18.43
CA VAL A 119 6.67 8.54 19.68
C VAL A 119 6.90 9.66 20.70
N THR A 120 5.83 10.16 21.32
CA THR A 120 5.90 11.15 22.40
C THR A 120 5.85 10.48 23.79
N PRO A 121 6.49 11.05 24.83
CA PRO A 121 6.46 10.46 26.18
C PRO A 121 5.05 10.31 26.77
N LYS A 122 4.11 11.18 26.38
CA LYS A 122 2.69 11.11 26.74
C LYS A 122 1.85 11.04 25.48
N ALA A 123 0.72 10.33 25.53
CA ALA A 123 -0.23 10.26 24.44
C ALA A 123 -0.79 11.66 24.11
N GLN A 124 -0.95 11.92 22.81
CA GLN A 124 -1.51 13.17 22.28
C GLN A 124 -2.30 12.89 21.00
N ASP A 125 -3.42 13.58 20.80
CA ASP A 125 -4.28 13.38 19.62
C ASP A 125 -3.73 14.06 18.35
N GLY A 126 -2.73 14.95 18.50
CA GLY A 126 -2.15 15.77 17.45
C GLY A 126 -3.05 16.93 17.02
N ASN A 127 -2.72 17.57 15.90
CA ASN A 127 -3.46 18.73 15.40
C ASN A 127 -4.88 18.36 14.94
N PRO A 128 -5.87 19.29 14.98
CA PRO A 128 -7.19 19.07 14.39
C PRO A 128 -7.14 18.71 12.91
N LYS A 129 -8.13 17.95 12.42
CA LYS A 129 -8.24 17.56 11.00
C LYS A 129 -8.95 18.64 10.18
N PRO A 130 -8.67 18.77 8.86
CA PRO A 130 -7.70 17.99 8.06
C PRO A 130 -6.26 18.46 8.28
N ARG A 131 -5.32 17.52 8.29
CA ARG A 131 -3.90 17.75 8.57
C ARG A 131 -2.94 16.96 7.67
N VAL A 132 -3.46 16.36 6.60
CA VAL A 132 -2.65 15.67 5.59
C VAL A 132 -3.27 16.00 4.24
N PHE A 133 -2.47 16.54 3.33
CA PHE A 133 -2.91 17.04 2.03
C PHE A 133 -2.04 16.43 0.94
N ARG A 134 -2.66 15.94 -0.15
CA ARG A 134 -1.95 15.44 -1.33
C ARG A 134 -1.83 16.54 -2.38
N LEU A 135 -0.65 16.66 -2.98
CA LEU A 135 -0.39 17.51 -4.14
C LEU A 135 -0.01 16.57 -5.28
N GLU A 136 -1.02 15.98 -5.93
CA GLU A 136 -0.86 14.89 -6.90
C GLU A 136 -0.01 15.30 -8.11
N SER A 137 -0.16 16.55 -8.57
CA SER A 137 0.65 17.14 -9.65
C SER A 137 2.14 17.16 -9.34
N ASP A 138 2.49 17.32 -8.07
CA ASP A 138 3.86 17.51 -7.59
C ASP A 138 4.43 16.23 -6.97
N GLN A 139 3.66 15.14 -6.96
CA GLN A 139 3.98 13.90 -6.26
C GLN A 139 4.36 14.16 -4.78
N ALA A 140 3.66 15.11 -4.14
CA ALA A 140 4.01 15.61 -2.81
C ALA A 140 2.88 15.48 -1.78
N VAL A 141 3.24 15.60 -0.50
CA VAL A 141 2.33 15.59 0.64
C VAL A 141 2.73 16.70 1.62
N ILE A 142 1.73 17.39 2.18
CA ILE A 142 1.90 18.31 3.32
C ILE A 142 1.19 17.68 4.53
N ASN A 143 1.87 17.60 5.68
CA ASN A 143 1.32 17.09 6.94
C ASN A 143 1.77 17.90 8.15
#